data_AF-A0A1Q3GJQ8-F1
#
_entry.id   AF-A0A1Q3GJQ8-F1
#
_cell.length_a   1.000
_cell.length_b   1.000
_cell.length_c   1.000
_cell.angle_alpha   90.00
_cell.angle_beta   90.00
_cell.angle_gamma   90.00
#
_symmetry.space_group_name_H-M   'P 1'
#
loop_
_entity.id
_entity.type
_entity.pdbx_description
1 polymer ?
#
loop_
_entity_poly.entity_id
_entity_poly.type
_entity_poly.pdbx_seq_one_letter_code
_entity_poly.pdbx_strand_id
1 'polypeptide(L)'
;MWIQIVVLLGMSTAITFYFLNQYERSKRTPTPRNVMQVIAKLQPSEKRFGKASEKQVEQWLAKKLDRHYENVQTQLSLGGREKIDLDIENGKVGIEIKLAKKLRSRNEVNRLIGQTTMYKAKRYHQNNLIILLVGNTQNYEHPHIKEVKQVIEKEALFFYLKLT
;
A
#
# COMPACT_ATOMS: atom_id res chain seq x y z
N MET A 1 -37.38 36.46 -13.05
CA MET A 1 -36.88 35.95 -11.76
C MET A 1 -36.69 34.42 -11.75
N TRP A 2 -37.66 33.61 -12.21
CA TRP A 2 -37.55 32.13 -12.24
C TRP A 2 -36.42 31.56 -13.11
N ILE A 3 -36.15 32.16 -14.28
CA ILE A 3 -35.10 31.69 -15.20
C ILE A 3 -33.71 31.77 -14.57
N GLN A 4 -33.42 32.83 -13.80
CA GLN A 4 -32.13 32.99 -13.11
C GLN A 4 -31.94 31.93 -12.01
N ILE A 5 -33.01 31.56 -11.31
CA ILE A 5 -32.98 30.51 -10.28
C ILE A 5 -32.72 29.14 -10.90
N VAL A 6 -33.36 28.81 -12.03
CA VAL A 6 -33.15 27.53 -12.74
C VAL A 6 -31.71 27.43 -13.27
N VAL A 7 -31.16 28.51 -13.82
CA VAL A 7 -29.76 28.55 -14.28
C VAL A 7 -28.78 28.40 -13.12
N LEU A 8 -29.00 29.09 -12.00
CA LEU A 8 -28.17 28.97 -10.80
C LEU A 8 -28.20 27.54 -10.21
N LEU A 9 -29.38 26.92 -10.14
CA LEU A 9 -29.52 25.54 -9.66
C LEU A 9 -28.85 24.53 -10.61
N GLY A 10 -28.98 24.72 -11.92
CA GLY A 10 -28.32 23.88 -12.94
C GLY A 10 -26.79 23.98 -12.89
N MET A 11 -26.25 25.19 -12.69
CA MET A 11 -24.81 25.37 -12.50
C MET A 11 -24.31 24.75 -11.20
N SER A 12 -25.06 24.90 -10.10
CA SER A 12 -24.72 24.29 -8.81
C SER A 12 -24.64 22.76 -8.90
N THR A 13 -25.63 22.10 -9.51
CA THR A 13 -25.62 20.63 -9.66
C THR A 13 -24.49 20.15 -10.58
N ALA A 14 -24.21 20.86 -11.68
CA ALA A 14 -23.10 20.54 -12.58
C ALA A 14 -21.74 20.67 -11.88
N ILE A 15 -21.54 21.72 -11.08
CA ILE A 15 -20.33 21.92 -10.28
C ILE A 15 -20.18 20.81 -9.24
N THR A 16 -21.25 20.49 -8.50
CA THR A 16 -21.25 19.41 -7.51
C THR A 16 -20.92 18.06 -8.15
N PHE A 17 -21.53 17.76 -9.30
CA PHE A 17 -21.23 16.53 -10.06
C PHE A 17 -19.78 16.48 -10.54
N TYR A 18 -19.26 17.59 -11.08
CA TYR A 18 -17.86 17.69 -11.51
C TYR A 18 -16.90 17.42 -10.35
N PHE A 19 -17.12 18.06 -9.19
CA PHE A 19 -16.28 17.85 -8.01
C PHE A 19 -16.41 16.44 -7.43
N LEU A 20 -17.61 15.85 -7.41
CA LEU A 20 -17.81 14.46 -7.02
C LEU A 20 -17.06 13.49 -7.94
N ASN A 21 -17.13 13.70 -9.25
CA ASN A 21 -16.44 12.87 -10.22
C ASN A 21 -14.91 13.01 -10.11
N GLN A 22 -14.40 14.24 -9.94
CA GLN A 22 -12.97 14.47 -9.69
C GLN A 22 -12.52 13.84 -8.38
N TYR A 23 -13.34 13.94 -7.33
CA TYR A 23 -13.07 13.30 -6.05
C TYR A 23 -13.00 11.77 -6.17
N GLU A 24 -13.97 11.14 -6.83
CA GLU A 24 -13.95 9.69 -7.08
C GLU A 24 -12.76 9.27 -7.96
N ARG A 25 -12.40 10.05 -8.99
CA ARG A 25 -11.19 9.82 -9.80
C ARG A 25 -9.91 9.94 -8.99
N SER A 26 -9.82 10.93 -8.11
CA SER A 26 -8.66 11.12 -7.24
C SER A 26 -8.42 9.93 -6.31
N LYS A 27 -9.49 9.27 -5.83
CA LYS A 27 -9.39 8.05 -5.02
C LYS A 27 -8.84 6.85 -5.81
N ARG A 28 -9.12 6.81 -7.12
CA ARG A 28 -8.66 5.74 -8.02
C ARG A 28 -7.24 5.97 -8.53
N THR A 29 -6.67 7.16 -8.34
CA THR A 29 -5.27 7.40 -8.68
C THR A 29 -4.38 6.63 -7.69
N PRO A 30 -3.48 5.74 -8.13
CA PRO A 30 -2.62 4.96 -7.23
C PRO A 30 -1.46 5.82 -6.74
N THR A 31 -1.74 6.68 -5.78
CA THR A 31 -0.69 7.30 -4.97
C THR A 31 -0.41 6.42 -3.76
N PRO A 32 0.81 6.46 -3.19
CA PRO A 32 1.10 5.67 -1.98
C PRO A 32 0.12 5.96 -0.84
N ARG A 33 -0.29 7.23 -0.70
CA ARG A 33 -1.30 7.65 0.27
C ARG A 33 -2.64 6.96 0.04
N ASN A 34 -3.15 6.96 -1.18
CA ASN A 34 -4.43 6.34 -1.51
C ASN A 34 -4.38 4.82 -1.32
N VAL A 35 -3.28 4.19 -1.75
CA VAL A 35 -3.05 2.75 -1.56
C VAL A 35 -3.05 2.41 -0.07
N MET A 36 -2.29 3.14 0.76
CA MET A 36 -2.32 2.95 2.22
C MET A 36 -3.70 3.16 2.83
N GLN A 37 -4.49 4.13 2.34
CA GLN A 37 -5.88 4.33 2.79
C GLN A 37 -6.80 3.16 2.43
N VAL A 38 -6.62 2.55 1.26
CA VAL A 38 -7.35 1.33 0.88
C VAL A 38 -6.94 0.17 1.80
N ILE A 39 -5.63 -0.02 2.01
CA ILE A 39 -5.10 -1.08 2.87
C ILE A 39 -5.56 -0.90 4.33
N ALA A 40 -5.58 0.33 4.85
CA ALA A 40 -6.02 0.64 6.21
C ALA A 40 -7.48 0.26 6.48
N LYS A 41 -8.33 0.25 5.44
CA LYS A 41 -9.73 -0.17 5.55
C LYS A 41 -9.90 -1.69 5.50
N LEU A 42 -8.84 -2.44 5.18
CA LEU A 42 -8.87 -3.90 5.22
C LEU A 42 -8.74 -4.36 6.67
N GLN A 43 -9.61 -5.28 7.06
CA GLN A 43 -9.60 -5.91 8.39
C GLN A 43 -9.31 -7.41 8.24
N PRO A 44 -8.05 -7.79 8.00
CA PRO A 44 -7.67 -9.21 7.91
C PRO A 44 -7.75 -9.87 9.28
N SER A 45 -8.49 -10.98 9.37
CA SER A 45 -8.67 -11.66 10.66
C SER A 45 -7.42 -12.42 11.12
N GLU A 46 -7.08 -12.32 12.40
CA GLU A 46 -5.96 -13.05 13.00
C GLU A 46 -6.15 -14.56 12.88
N LYS A 47 -7.39 -15.05 13.03
CA LYS A 47 -7.74 -16.47 12.84
C LYS A 47 -7.30 -16.99 11.46
N ARG A 48 -7.43 -16.18 10.41
CA ARG A 48 -7.08 -16.56 9.04
C ARG A 48 -5.63 -16.27 8.71
N PHE A 49 -5.10 -15.13 9.16
CA PHE A 49 -3.80 -14.62 8.71
C PHE A 49 -2.66 -14.73 9.73
N GLY A 50 -2.93 -15.07 10.99
CA GLY A 50 -1.88 -15.20 12.02
C GLY A 50 -0.83 -16.28 11.68
N LYS A 51 -1.25 -17.32 10.97
CA LYS A 51 -0.38 -18.40 10.46
C LYS A 51 -0.10 -18.31 8.95
N ALA A 52 -0.61 -17.29 8.26
CA ALA A 52 -0.40 -17.15 6.82
C ALA A 52 1.08 -16.91 6.48
N SER A 53 1.47 -17.35 5.28
CA SER A 53 2.75 -16.99 4.66
C SER A 53 2.65 -15.63 3.95
N GLU A 54 3.80 -15.02 3.64
CA GLU A 54 3.87 -13.76 2.87
C GLU A 54 3.18 -13.92 1.51
N LYS A 55 3.39 -15.05 0.83
CA LYS A 55 2.71 -15.38 -0.43
C LYS A 55 1.18 -15.40 -0.30
N GLN A 56 0.64 -15.92 0.81
CA GLN A 56 -0.81 -15.92 1.03
C GLN A 56 -1.35 -14.51 1.29
N VAL A 57 -0.60 -13.68 2.01
CA VAL A 57 -0.94 -12.26 2.23
C VAL A 57 -0.87 -11.48 0.92
N GLU A 58 0.17 -11.69 0.11
CA GLU A 58 0.34 -11.09 -1.21
C GLU A 58 -0.85 -11.39 -2.12
N GLN A 59 -1.18 -12.67 -2.32
CA GLN A 59 -2.29 -13.07 -3.19
C GLN A 59 -3.62 -12.49 -2.73
N TRP A 60 -3.85 -12.46 -1.41
CA TRP A 60 -5.05 -11.85 -0.84
C TRP A 60 -5.07 -10.34 -1.08
N LEU A 61 -3.95 -9.67 -0.85
CA LEU A 61 -3.85 -8.22 -0.97
C LEU A 61 -3.96 -7.78 -2.43
N ALA A 62 -3.31 -8.48 -3.36
CA ALA A 62 -3.43 -8.28 -4.79
C ALA A 62 -4.91 -8.30 -5.21
N LYS A 63 -5.64 -9.36 -4.83
CA LYS A 63 -7.08 -9.50 -5.13
C LYS A 63 -7.94 -8.37 -4.53
N LYS A 64 -7.52 -7.75 -3.42
CA LYS A 64 -8.22 -6.61 -2.83
C LYS A 64 -7.92 -5.32 -3.59
N LEU A 65 -6.66 -5.07 -3.91
CA LEU A 65 -6.22 -3.87 -4.61
C LEU A 65 -6.67 -3.84 -6.07
N ASP A 66 -6.78 -5.00 -6.73
CA ASP A 66 -7.26 -5.14 -8.12
C ASP A 66 -8.73 -4.70 -8.30
N ARG A 67 -9.47 -4.52 -7.19
CA ARG A 67 -10.83 -3.94 -7.22
C ARG A 67 -10.84 -2.41 -7.26
N HIS A 68 -9.70 -1.78 -6.99
CA HIS A 68 -9.56 -0.34 -6.82
C HIS A 68 -8.63 0.30 -7.86
N TYR A 69 -7.64 -0.46 -8.33
CA TYR A 69 -6.60 -0.01 -9.23
C TYR A 69 -6.50 -0.93 -10.42
N GLU A 70 -6.08 -0.39 -11.56
CA GLU A 70 -5.81 -1.19 -12.74
C GLU A 70 -4.43 -1.84 -12.65
N ASN A 71 -4.23 -2.97 -13.32
CA ASN A 71 -2.92 -3.59 -13.50
C ASN A 71 -2.12 -3.77 -12.18
N VAL A 72 -2.68 -4.55 -11.25
CA VAL A 72 -1.98 -4.98 -10.04
C VAL A 72 -1.21 -6.27 -10.35
N GLN A 73 0.11 -6.17 -10.41
CA GLN A 73 0.99 -7.31 -10.74
C GLN A 73 1.66 -7.85 -9.47
N THR A 74 1.63 -9.16 -9.31
CA THR A 74 2.38 -9.86 -8.25
C THR A 74 3.76 -10.27 -8.75
N GLN A 75 4.77 -10.21 -7.89
CA GLN A 75 6.08 -10.83 -8.16
C GLN A 75 6.75 -10.28 -9.44
N LEU A 76 6.62 -8.97 -9.68
CA LEU A 76 7.21 -8.29 -10.84
C LEU A 76 8.74 -8.29 -10.72
N SER A 77 9.44 -8.79 -11.74
CA SER A 77 10.91 -8.74 -11.79
C SER A 77 11.39 -7.31 -12.01
N LEU A 78 12.39 -6.91 -11.23
CA LEU A 78 13.04 -5.60 -11.35
C LEU A 78 14.41 -5.71 -12.04
N GLY A 79 14.50 -6.59 -13.05
CA GLY A 79 15.76 -6.91 -13.72
C GLY A 79 16.66 -7.79 -12.86
N GLY A 80 16.59 -9.10 -13.10
CA GLY A 80 17.34 -10.13 -12.38
C GLY A 80 16.44 -11.08 -11.58
N ARG A 81 17.01 -11.70 -10.54
CA ARG A 81 16.29 -12.66 -9.68
C ARG A 81 15.32 -12.00 -8.71
N GLU A 82 15.55 -10.73 -8.40
CA GLU A 82 14.77 -9.99 -7.41
C GLU A 82 13.42 -9.54 -7.98
N LYS A 83 12.40 -9.69 -7.15
CA LYS A 83 11.01 -9.39 -7.46
C LYS A 83 10.41 -8.55 -6.34
N ILE A 84 9.57 -7.60 -6.70
CA ILE A 84 8.71 -6.88 -5.76
C ILE A 84 7.42 -7.67 -5.57
N ASP A 85 6.91 -7.74 -4.34
CA ASP A 85 5.70 -8.52 -4.06
C ASP A 85 4.50 -7.99 -4.85
N LEU A 86 4.29 -6.66 -4.88
CA LEU A 86 3.25 -6.01 -5.69
C LEU A 86 3.76 -4.77 -6.42
N ASP A 87 3.38 -4.64 -7.69
CA ASP A 87 3.50 -3.44 -8.51
C ASP A 87 2.09 -2.98 -8.93
N ILE A 88 1.78 -1.71 -8.72
CA ILE A 88 0.47 -1.12 -9.05
C ILE A 88 0.65 -0.13 -10.19
N GLU A 89 -0.13 -0.33 -11.26
CA GLU A 89 -0.19 0.53 -12.44
C GLU A 89 1.19 0.86 -13.03
N ASN A 90 2.03 -0.16 -13.24
CA ASN A 90 3.34 -0.05 -13.87
C ASN A 90 4.31 0.89 -13.14
N GLY A 91 4.56 0.61 -11.86
CA GLY A 91 5.57 1.32 -11.08
C GLY A 91 5.09 2.57 -10.37
N LYS A 92 3.79 2.89 -10.44
CA LYS A 92 3.24 4.04 -9.69
C LYS A 92 3.33 3.82 -8.18
N VAL A 93 3.07 2.60 -7.71
CA VAL A 93 3.31 2.21 -6.31
C VAL A 93 3.86 0.78 -6.25
N GLY A 94 4.92 0.59 -5.47
CA GLY A 94 5.45 -0.72 -5.12
C GLY A 94 5.10 -1.09 -3.69
N ILE A 95 4.83 -2.36 -3.42
CA ILE A 95 4.62 -2.87 -2.07
C ILE A 95 5.51 -4.11 -1.84
N GLU A 96 6.36 -4.06 -0.81
CA GLU A 96 7.05 -5.24 -0.27
C GLU A 96 6.37 -5.65 1.03
N ILE A 97 6.03 -6.93 1.17
CA ILE A 97 5.27 -7.46 2.28
C ILE A 97 6.20 -8.24 3.21
N LYS A 98 6.12 -7.95 4.51
CA LYS A 98 6.80 -8.75 5.55
C LYS A 98 5.86 -9.12 6.68
N LEU A 99 6.05 -10.32 7.21
CA LEU A 99 5.38 -10.72 8.46
C LEU A 99 6.17 -10.21 9.66
N ALA A 100 5.51 -9.50 10.58
CA ALA A 100 6.14 -8.91 11.76
C ALA A 100 6.92 -9.92 12.61
N LYS A 101 6.46 -11.17 12.68
CA LYS A 101 7.15 -12.25 13.40
C LYS A 101 8.52 -12.60 12.82
N LYS A 102 8.74 -12.44 11.51
CA LYS A 102 10.01 -12.75 10.84
C LYS A 102 11.08 -11.70 11.11
N LEU A 103 10.67 -10.44 11.27
CA LEU A 103 11.59 -9.33 11.53
C LEU A 103 12.18 -9.33 12.95
N ARG A 104 11.96 -10.39 13.74
CA ARG A 104 12.76 -10.66 14.95
C ARG A 104 14.17 -11.16 14.63
N SER A 105 14.39 -11.66 13.40
CA SER A 105 15.70 -12.10 12.92
C SER A 105 16.47 -10.94 12.29
N ARG A 106 17.71 -10.71 12.76
CA ARG A 106 18.61 -9.70 12.16
C ARG A 106 18.86 -9.96 10.67
N ASN A 107 18.92 -11.22 10.25
CA ASN A 107 19.11 -11.57 8.84
C ASN A 107 17.92 -11.13 7.99
N GLU A 108 16.70 -11.30 8.49
CA GLU A 108 15.49 -10.85 7.79
C GLU A 108 15.42 -9.32 7.71
N VAL A 109 15.86 -8.62 8.77
CA VAL A 109 15.95 -7.15 8.78
C VAL A 109 16.98 -6.66 7.75
N ASN A 110 18.19 -7.21 7.75
CA ASN A 110 19.23 -6.84 6.78
C ASN A 110 18.78 -7.10 5.34
N ARG A 111 18.08 -8.23 5.11
CA ARG A 111 17.51 -8.54 3.81
C ARG A 111 16.45 -7.52 3.39
N LEU A 112 15.54 -7.14 4.29
CA LEU A 112 14.53 -6.13 4.03
C LEU A 112 15.15 -4.77 3.69
N ILE A 113 16.19 -4.35 4.41
CA ILE A 113 16.92 -3.10 4.12
C ILE A 113 17.52 -3.17 2.71
N GLY A 114 18.22 -4.26 2.38
CA GLY A 114 18.81 -4.45 1.05
C GLY A 114 17.76 -4.43 -0.07
N GLN A 115 16.63 -5.12 0.14
CA GLN A 115 15.48 -5.10 -0.77
C GLN A 115 14.94 -3.67 -0.94
N THR A 116 14.73 -2.94 0.15
CA THR A 116 14.21 -1.56 0.15
C THR A 116 15.10 -0.62 -0.66
N THR A 117 16.40 -0.61 -0.37
CA THR A 117 17.39 0.22 -1.07
C THR A 117 17.41 -0.11 -2.56
N MET A 118 17.43 -1.40 -2.92
CA MET A 118 17.48 -1.82 -4.32
C MET A 118 16.19 -1.46 -5.07
N TYR A 119 15.02 -1.72 -4.49
CA TYR A 119 13.73 -1.43 -5.13
C TYR A 119 13.55 0.06 -5.39
N LYS A 120 13.94 0.90 -4.41
CA LYS A 120 13.96 2.36 -4.56
C LYS A 120 14.88 2.79 -5.70
N ALA A 121 16.10 2.29 -5.73
CA ALA A 121 17.09 2.65 -6.75
C ALA A 121 16.66 2.24 -8.17
N LYS A 122 16.00 1.09 -8.32
CA LYS A 122 15.66 0.53 -9.63
C LYS A 122 14.35 1.04 -10.23
N ARG A 123 13.32 1.27 -9.42
CA ARG A 123 11.97 1.56 -9.93
C ARG A 123 11.21 2.61 -9.11
N TYR A 124 11.30 2.55 -7.79
CA TYR A 124 10.45 3.34 -6.89
C TYR A 124 11.19 4.53 -6.24
N HIS A 125 11.76 5.40 -7.07
CA HIS A 125 12.62 6.52 -6.64
C HIS A 125 11.85 7.74 -6.13
N GLN A 126 10.53 7.81 -6.30
CA GLN A 126 9.69 8.96 -5.96
C GLN A 126 8.97 8.80 -4.62
N ASN A 127 9.60 8.15 -3.64
CA ASN A 127 8.98 7.81 -2.34
C ASN A 127 7.66 7.05 -2.51
N ASN A 128 7.60 6.17 -3.49
CA ASN A 128 6.41 5.41 -3.87
C ASN A 128 6.55 3.90 -3.61
N LEU A 129 7.52 3.52 -2.78
CA LEU A 129 7.66 2.18 -2.21
C LEU A 129 7.02 2.14 -0.83
N ILE A 130 6.16 1.16 -0.60
CA ILE A 130 5.55 0.85 0.69
C ILE A 130 6.15 -0.45 1.21
N ILE A 131 6.72 -0.41 2.40
CA ILE A 131 7.05 -1.60 3.18
C ILE A 131 5.85 -1.90 4.07
N LEU A 132 5.12 -2.95 3.72
CA LEU A 132 3.92 -3.40 4.40
C LEU A 132 4.26 -4.46 5.45
N LEU A 133 4.20 -4.08 6.72
CA LEU A 133 4.35 -5.01 7.82
C LEU A 133 2.99 -5.56 8.25
N VAL A 134 2.85 -6.89 8.31
CA VAL A 134 1.60 -7.56 8.71
C VAL A 134 1.80 -8.35 10.00
N GLY A 135 0.91 -8.16 10.98
CA GLY A 135 0.97 -8.90 12.25
C GLY A 135 -0.10 -8.48 13.26
N ASN A 136 -0.07 -9.06 14.45
CA ASN A 136 -0.92 -8.66 15.58
C ASN A 136 -0.25 -7.56 16.43
N THR A 137 -1.00 -6.95 17.34
CA THR A 137 -0.52 -5.81 18.15
C THR A 137 0.73 -6.14 18.96
N GLN A 138 0.80 -7.34 19.54
CA GLN A 138 1.98 -7.80 20.30
C GLN A 138 3.26 -7.75 19.46
N ASN A 139 3.16 -8.08 18.17
CA ASN A 139 4.32 -8.00 17.29
C ASN A 139 4.71 -6.56 16.96
N TYR A 140 3.75 -5.66 16.77
CA TYR A 140 4.02 -4.27 16.40
C TYR A 140 4.66 -3.45 17.52
N GLU A 141 4.21 -3.69 18.75
CA GLU A 141 4.69 -2.93 19.91
C GLU A 141 6.09 -3.36 20.37
N HIS A 142 6.60 -4.48 19.84
CA HIS A 142 7.93 -4.98 20.15
C HIS A 142 9.01 -3.92 19.81
N PRO A 143 9.93 -3.58 20.75
CA PRO A 143 10.92 -2.51 20.56
C PRO A 143 11.71 -2.62 19.25
N HIS A 144 12.13 -3.85 18.92
CA HIS A 144 12.87 -4.11 17.69
C HIS A 144 12.10 -3.71 16.40
N ILE A 145 10.78 -3.83 16.37
CA ILE A 145 9.99 -3.40 15.20
C ILE A 145 9.98 -1.87 15.07
N LYS A 146 10.03 -1.14 16.19
CA LYS A 146 10.15 0.32 16.18
C LYS A 146 11.50 0.76 15.61
N GLU A 147 12.57 0.07 15.96
CA GLU A 147 13.91 0.32 15.39
C GLU A 147 13.92 0.06 13.87
N VAL A 148 13.37 -1.08 13.43
CA VAL A 148 13.27 -1.41 12.00
C VAL A 148 12.47 -0.36 11.26
N LYS A 149 11.34 0.08 11.82
CA LYS A 149 10.54 1.17 11.26
C LYS A 149 11.38 2.43 11.05
N GLN A 150 12.12 2.89 12.06
CA GLN A 150 12.97 4.09 11.97
C GLN A 150 14.05 3.99 10.90
N VAL A 151 14.60 2.79 10.68
CA VAL A 151 15.59 2.57 9.61
C VAL A 151 14.93 2.63 8.24
N ILE A 152 13.79 1.94 8.07
CA ILE A 152 13.09 1.84 6.79
C ILE A 152 12.45 3.17 6.37
N GLU A 153 11.92 3.96 7.30
CA GLU A 153 11.27 5.26 7.02
C GLU A 153 12.22 6.31 6.43
N LYS A 154 13.54 6.11 6.51
CA LYS A 154 14.52 6.94 5.81
C LYS A 154 14.50 6.71 4.30
N GLU A 155 14.12 5.51 3.87
CA GLU A 155 14.23 5.09 2.48
C GLU A 155 12.88 4.89 1.80
N ALA A 156 11.86 4.42 2.52
CA ALA A 156 10.56 4.06 1.98
C ALA A 156 9.42 4.37 2.97
N LEU A 157 8.18 4.30 2.49
CA LEU A 157 7.02 4.45 3.36
C LEU A 157 6.82 3.17 4.17
N PHE A 158 6.58 3.29 5.46
CA PHE A 158 6.31 2.15 6.33
C PHE A 158 4.83 2.11 6.71
N PHE A 159 4.15 0.99 6.44
CA PHE A 159 2.75 0.81 6.80
C PHE A 159 2.56 -0.50 7.57
N TYR A 160 1.83 -0.43 8.68
CA TYR A 160 1.51 -1.61 9.49
C TYR A 160 0.04 -1.99 9.34
N LEU A 161 -0.22 -3.19 8.83
CA LEU A 161 -1.54 -3.78 8.74
C LEU A 161 -1.76 -4.72 9.93
N LYS A 162 -2.54 -4.22 10.89
CA LYS A 162 -2.95 -4.96 12.08
C LYS A 162 -3.93 -6.08 11.71
N LEU A 163 -3.65 -7.29 12.18
CA LEU A 163 -4.60 -8.39 12.20
C LEU A 163 -5.63 -8.17 13.31
N THR A 164 -6.91 -8.38 12.98
CA THR A 164 -8.07 -8.17 13.89
C THR A 164 -8.67 -9.46 14.39
#